data_AF-A0A2T7DJ97-F1
#
_entry.id   AF-A0A2T7DJ97-F1
#
_cell.length_a   1.000
_cell.length_b   1.000
_cell.length_c   1.000
_cell.angle_alpha   90.00
_cell.angle_beta   90.00
_cell.angle_gamma   90.00
#
_symmetry.space_group_name_H-M   'P 1'
#
loop_
_entity.id
_entity.type
_entity.pdbx_description
1 polymer ?
#
loop_
_entity_poly.entity_id
_entity_poly.type
_entity_poly.pdbx_seq_one_letter_code
_entity_poly.pdbx_strand_id
1 'polypeptide(L)' 'MAPTRPRRPVGVLLPCLLLAFCIHGPPWLALDTVSRYQPLSGGQKLVSRGGRFALGFFQPGRMITKVCERKRSHTRPFLK' A
#
# COMPACT_ATOMS: atom_id res chain seq x y z
N MET A 1 -52.85 19.48 20.69
CA MET A 1 -52.10 19.16 19.45
C MET A 1 -50.76 18.55 19.84
N ALA A 2 -50.54 17.26 19.62
CA ALA A 2 -49.25 16.62 19.89
C ALA A 2 -48.43 16.55 18.58
N PRO A 3 -47.16 16.96 18.57
CA PRO A 3 -46.35 16.95 17.35
C PRO A 3 -45.96 15.50 17.03
N THR A 4 -46.30 15.06 15.82
CA THR A 4 -45.90 13.76 15.29
C THR A 4 -44.40 13.79 15.00
N ARG A 5 -43.62 13.11 15.85
CA ARG A 5 -42.17 13.00 15.68
C ARG A 5 -41.89 12.25 14.37
N PRO A 6 -41.14 12.82 13.42
CA PRO A 6 -40.87 12.16 12.15
C PRO A 6 -40.02 10.92 12.43
N ARG A 7 -40.62 9.75 12.26
CA ARG A 7 -39.90 8.48 12.28
C ARG A 7 -38.95 8.49 11.09
N ARG A 8 -37.67 8.72 11.36
CA ARG A 8 -36.60 8.56 10.37
C ARG A 8 -36.74 7.16 9.77
N PRO A 9 -36.61 7.01 8.44
CA PRO A 9 -36.72 5.72 7.78
C PRO A 9 -35.46 4.89 8.07
N VAL A 10 -35.32 4.41 9.32
CA VAL A 10 -34.22 3.52 9.72
C VAL A 10 -34.21 2.26 8.85
N GLY A 11 -35.39 1.89 8.32
CA GLY A 11 -35.57 0.78 7.39
C GLY A 11 -34.94 0.97 6.02
N VAL A 12 -34.63 2.20 5.58
CA VAL A 12 -33.96 2.46 4.28
C VAL A 12 -32.45 2.54 4.45
N LEU A 13 -31.96 2.99 5.61
CA LEU A 13 -30.54 3.07 5.90
C LEU A 13 -29.87 1.69 5.91
N LEU A 14 -30.53 0.69 6.50
CA LEU A 14 -30.01 -0.67 6.62
C LEU A 14 -29.74 -1.35 5.26
N PRO A 15 -30.69 -1.40 4.30
CA PRO A 15 -30.41 -1.98 2.98
C PRO A 15 -29.37 -1.16 2.21
N CYS A 16 -29.34 0.17 2.32
CA CYS A 16 -28.28 0.97 1.70
C CYS A 16 -26.88 0.61 2.22
N LEU A 17 -26.73 0.41 3.54
CA LEU A 17 -25.48 -0.04 4.16
C LEU A 17 -25.09 -1.46 3.71
N LEU A 18 -26.06 -2.37 3.62
CA LEU A 18 -25.83 -3.74 3.15
C LEU A 18 -25.40 -3.75 1.68
N LEU A 19 -26.08 -3.00 0.81
CA LEU A 19 -25.68 -2.85 -0.58
C LEU A 19 -24.25 -2.29 -0.66
N ALA A 20 -23.94 -1.21 0.05
CA ALA A 20 -22.60 -0.62 0.07
C ALA A 20 -21.52 -1.63 0.47
N PHE A 21 -21.79 -2.50 1.45
CA PHE A 21 -20.86 -3.56 1.85
C PHE A 21 -20.68 -4.64 0.78
N CYS A 22 -21.76 -5.01 0.08
CA CYS A 22 -21.71 -5.98 -1.02
C CYS A 22 -20.87 -5.50 -2.21
N ILE A 23 -20.90 -4.20 -2.53
CA ILE A 23 -20.11 -3.62 -3.64
C ILE A 23 -18.65 -3.38 -3.26
N HIS A 24 -18.36 -3.02 -2.00
CA HIS A 24 -16.98 -2.71 -1.59
C HIS A 24 -16.11 -3.95 -1.37
N GLY A 25 -16.72 -5.14 -1.27
CA GLY A 25 -16.00 -6.37 -0.92
C GLY A 25 -15.39 -6.28 0.50
N PRO A 26 -14.88 -7.39 1.04
CA PRO A 26 -14.24 -7.34 2.35
C PRO A 26 -13.02 -6.41 2.30
N PRO A 27 -12.89 -5.42 3.21
CA PRO A 27 -11.74 -4.52 3.26
C PRO A 27 -10.41 -5.25 3.54
N TRP A 28 -10.49 -6.54 3.87
CA TRP A 28 -9.38 -7.41 4.23
C TRP A 28 -9.10 -8.49 3.19
N LEU A 29 -9.47 -8.33 1.91
CA LEU A 29 -9.02 -9.24 0.87
C LEU A 29 -7.48 -9.15 0.78
N ALA A 30 -6.84 -9.91 1.66
CA ALA A 30 -5.43 -10.18 1.69
C ALA A 30 -5.12 -10.89 0.38
N LEU A 31 -4.62 -10.12 -0.59
CA LEU A 31 -3.92 -10.67 -1.73
C LEU A 31 -2.64 -11.27 -1.14
N ASP A 32 -2.73 -12.55 -0.78
CA ASP A 32 -1.66 -13.36 -0.18
C ASP A 32 -0.96 -14.26 -1.20
N THR A 33 -1.45 -14.24 -2.45
CA THR A 33 -0.93 -15.01 -3.58
C THR A 33 -0.32 -14.09 -4.64
N VAL A 34 0.94 -14.37 -5.01
CA VAL A 34 1.59 -13.72 -6.16
C VAL A 34 1.19 -14.47 -7.42
N SER A 35 0.60 -13.76 -8.39
CA SER A 35 0.23 -14.32 -9.69
C SER A 35 1.25 -13.92 -10.77
N ARG A 36 1.44 -14.79 -11.76
CA ARG A 36 2.36 -14.55 -12.89
C ARG A 36 2.06 -13.25 -13.64
N TYR A 37 0.79 -12.85 -13.68
CA TYR A 37 0.32 -11.67 -14.40
C TYR A 37 0.13 -10.43 -13.50
N GLN A 38 0.48 -10.56 -12.22
CA GLN A 38 0.25 -9.52 -11.22
C GLN A 38 1.53 -9.32 -10.38
N PRO A 39 2.59 -8.77 -11.00
CA PRO A 39 3.84 -8.53 -10.30
C PRO A 39 3.68 -7.44 -9.25
N LEU A 40 4.49 -7.54 -8.19
CA LEU A 40 4.54 -6.52 -7.15
C LEU A 40 5.42 -5.34 -7.60
N SER A 41 5.02 -4.14 -7.23
CA SER A 41 5.79 -2.91 -7.44
C SER A 41 6.31 -2.34 -6.12
N GLY A 42 7.24 -1.38 -6.20
CA GLY A 42 8.00 -0.87 -5.04
C GLY A 42 7.19 -0.49 -3.79
N GLY A 43 5.94 -0.05 -3.92
CA GLY A 43 5.09 0.32 -2.79
C GLY A 43 4.08 -0.75 -2.35
N GLN A 44 4.03 -1.89 -3.04
CA GLN A 44 3.03 -2.92 -2.80
C GLN A 44 3.54 -3.97 -1.82
N LYS A 45 2.61 -4.52 -1.02
CA LYS A 45 2.89 -5.58 -0.05
C LYS A 45 1.75 -6.60 -0.05
N LEU A 46 2.06 -7.89 -0.15
CA LEU A 46 1.12 -8.95 0.21
C LEU A 46 1.13 -9.11 1.72
N VAL A 47 -0.04 -9.32 2.29
CA VAL A 47 -0.21 -9.65 3.70
C VAL A 47 -0.88 -11.01 3.74
N SER A 48 -0.34 -11.96 4.49
CA SER A 48 -0.95 -13.27 4.65
C SER A 48 -2.32 -13.16 5.29
N ARG A 49 -3.22 -14.12 5.05
CA ARG A 49 -4.44 -14.27 5.87
C ARG A 49 -4.11 -14.22 7.36
N GLY A 50 -4.86 -13.40 8.10
CA GLY A 50 -4.63 -13.18 9.53
C GLY A 50 -3.46 -12.24 9.89
N GLY A 51 -2.83 -11.58 8.91
CA GLY A 51 -1.92 -10.45 9.18
C GLY A 51 -0.54 -10.81 9.76
N ARG A 52 -0.17 -12.09 9.80
CA ARG A 52 1.05 -12.55 10.48
C ARG A 52 2.33 -12.31 9.71
N PHE A 53 2.25 -12.41 8.38
CA PHE A 53 3.39 -12.27 7.49
C PHE A 53 3.06 -11.25 6.41
N ALA A 54 4.08 -10.55 5.94
CA ALA A 54 3.89 -9.62 4.85
C ALA A 54 5.14 -9.51 3.96
N LEU A 55 4.94 -9.61 2.66
CA LEU A 55 5.98 -9.68 1.62
C LEU A 55 5.87 -8.47 0.70
N GLY A 56 6.99 -7.82 0.38
CA GLY A 56 7.00 -6.68 -0.52
C GLY A 56 8.42 -6.25 -0.86
N PHE A 57 8.54 -5.27 -1.75
CA PHE A 57 9.83 -4.71 -2.09
C PHE A 57 10.25 -3.66 -1.07
N PHE A 58 11.47 -3.80 -0.55
CA PHE A 58 12.09 -2.78 0.28
C PHE A 58 12.53 -1.61 -0.60
N GLN A 59 12.07 -0.40 -0.28
CA GLN A 59 12.53 0.84 -0.91
C GLN A 59 13.55 1.53 0.01
N PRO A 60 14.86 1.36 -0.21
CA PRO A 60 15.85 2.16 0.50
C PRO A 60 15.64 3.63 0.12
N GLY A 61 15.20 4.46 1.06
CA GLY A 61 15.02 5.89 0.81
C GLY A 61 16.32 6.49 0.25
N ARG A 62 16.21 7.25 -0.86
CA ARG A 62 17.27 7.97 -1.62
C ARG A 62 18.67 8.02 -0.96
N MET A 63 19.32 6.88 -0.85
CA MET A 63 20.71 6.74 -0.36
C MET A 63 21.60 6.00 -1.36
N ILE A 64 21.10 5.78 -2.59
CA ILE A 64 21.91 5.20 -3.68
C ILE A 64 22.95 6.22 -4.19
N THR A 65 22.85 7.49 -3.81
CA THR A 65 23.81 8.55 -4.16
C THR A 65 24.75 8.92 -3.01
N LYS A 66 25.33 7.92 -2.34
CA LYS A 66 26.58 8.11 -1.56
C LYS A 66 27.51 6.92 -1.81
N VAL A 67 27.85 6.65 -3.07
CA VAL A 67 28.98 5.77 -3.41
C VAL A 67 30.08 6.61 -4.05
N CYS A 68 30.98 7.05 -3.16
CA CYS A 68 32.38 7.44 -3.30
C CYS A 68 32.79 8.19 -4.59
N GLU A 69 32.85 9.52 -4.55
CA GLU A 69 33.78 10.25 -5.41
C GLU A 69 35.20 9.83 -5.02
N ARG A 70 35.79 8.92 -5.80
CA ARG A 70 37.22 8.68 -5.78
C ARG A 70 37.88 9.96 -6.27
N LYS A 71 38.25 10.88 -5.36
CA LYS A 71 39.15 11.99 -5.66
C LYS A 71 40.39 11.38 -6.31
N ARG A 72 40.47 11.47 -7.64
CA ARG A 72 41.68 11.18 -8.39
C ARG A 72 42.63 12.33 -8.06
N SER A 73 43.33 12.20 -6.95
CA SER A 73 44.41 13.10 -6.58
C SER A 73 45.44 12.97 -7.69
N HIS A 74 45.50 14.04 -8.47
CA HIS A 74 46.39 14.26 -9.59
C HIS A 74 47.83 14.19 -9.07
N THR A 75 48.48 13.04 -9.23
CA THR A 75 49.93 12.92 -9.10
C THR A 75 50.48 12.64 -10.49
N ARG A 76 51.00 13.67 -11.16
CA ARG A 76 51.91 13.49 -12.30
C ARG A 76 53.25 13.02 -11.74
N PRO A 77 53.83 11.90 -12.18
CA PRO A 77 55.25 11.73 -12.10
C PRO A 77 55.90 12.29 -13.38
N PHE A 78 56.97 13.02 -13.11
CA PHE A 78 57.95 13.61 -14.00
C PHE A 78 58.37 12.76 -15.19
N LEU A 79 58.73 13.48 -16.26
CA LEU A 79 59.60 13.12 -17.39
C LEU A 79 60.56 11.95 -17.13
N LYS A 80 60.70 11.10 -18.14
CA LYS A 80 61.98 10.53 -18.55
C LYS A 80 62.03 10.43 -20.07
#